data_AF-A0A0S2W3M5-F1
#
_entry.id   AF-A0A0S2W3M5-F1
#
_cell.length_a   1.000
_cell.length_b   1.000
_cell.length_c   1.000
_cell.angle_alpha   90.00
_cell.angle_beta   90.00
_cell.angle_gamma   90.00
#
_symmetry.space_group_name_H-M   'P 1'
#
loop_
_entity.id
_entity.type
_entity.pdbx_description
1 polymer ?
#
loop_
_entity_poly.entity_id
_entity_poly.type
_entity_poly.pdbx_seq_one_letter_code
_entity_poly.pdbx_strand_id
1 'polypeptide(L)'
;MSVSRLFEIVYLLLEKKQITARALAERFEVSVRTIYRDVDALSAAGIPIYASQGRGGGISLTDRFVLDRAALSPEEQARVLTALKSLPGGDSPESRATLTKLSGLFGRREPDWLQVDLTPWGASGGGARRFDELKRAILERRVTTFSYAASYGGASVRRILPARLVFKGRAWYLQGFCLANRDYRTFRLSRILELTVTEERFDLSLSPPAIEAAPLSSSRCTPLRLRFSPLVAYRVYDEFDLSCVKREKDGSLLVAIDFPEDGWLYGYLLSFGTCLEILSPDQVRLQVGLLGRQIWKNCEKPDIRCRVFRATMESPKQKEDSTMERKFCQSCGMPLDDPAFFGTEADGSESRHYCKYCYQGGAFTADMTMDQMIDFCAPILSREHPGMSEEQAKAQMRGFFPKLLRWKDQP
;
A
#
# COMPACT_ATOMS: atom_id res chain seq x y z
N MET A 1 3.35 34.62 -44.67
CA MET A 1 2.27 35.23 -43.86
C MET A 1 0.84 34.94 -44.37
N SER A 2 0.60 34.02 -45.31
CA SER A 2 -0.76 33.72 -45.82
C SER A 2 -1.52 32.64 -45.02
N VAL A 3 -0.82 31.61 -44.52
CA VAL A 3 -1.47 30.40 -43.94
C VAL A 3 -2.19 30.68 -42.61
N SER A 4 -1.62 31.50 -41.72
CA SER A 4 -2.23 31.84 -40.43
C SER A 4 -3.59 32.56 -40.59
N ARG A 5 -3.67 33.48 -41.56
CA ARG A 5 -4.89 34.26 -41.81
C ARG A 5 -5.99 33.41 -42.44
N LEU A 6 -5.63 32.52 -43.38
CA LEU A 6 -6.56 31.56 -43.98
C LEU A 6 -7.21 30.68 -42.90
N PHE A 7 -6.41 30.18 -41.95
CA PHE A 7 -6.92 29.37 -40.84
C PHE A 7 -7.86 30.16 -39.92
N GLU A 8 -7.51 31.39 -39.58
CA GLU A 8 -8.35 32.23 -38.72
C GLU A 8 -9.66 32.65 -39.39
N ILE A 9 -9.66 32.89 -40.71
CA ILE A 9 -10.90 33.11 -41.49
C ILE A 9 -11.84 31.90 -41.35
N VAL A 10 -11.34 30.68 -41.53
CA VAL A 10 -12.15 29.46 -41.41
C VAL A 10 -12.71 29.31 -39.99
N TYR A 11 -11.87 29.52 -38.96
CA TYR A 11 -12.31 29.43 -37.56
C TYR A 11 -13.43 30.42 -37.23
N LEU A 12 -13.30 31.68 -37.68
CA LEU A 12 -14.31 32.70 -37.44
C LEU A 12 -15.65 32.39 -38.11
N LEU A 13 -15.61 31.75 -39.29
CA LEU A 13 -16.82 31.33 -40.01
C LEU A 13 -17.52 30.14 -39.34
N LEU A 14 -16.78 29.23 -38.68
CA LEU A 14 -17.36 28.16 -37.87
C LEU A 14 -18.10 28.69 -36.63
N GLU A 15 -17.58 29.75 -36.00
CA GLU A 15 -18.16 30.32 -34.77
C GLU A 15 -19.38 31.22 -35.08
N LYS A 16 -19.25 32.12 -36.06
CA LYS A 16 -20.25 33.18 -36.32
C LYS A 16 -21.23 32.87 -37.44
N LYS A 17 -21.08 31.72 -38.11
CA LYS A 17 -21.81 31.26 -39.32
C LYS A 17 -21.67 32.17 -40.56
N GLN A 18 -21.59 33.49 -40.39
CA GLN A 18 -21.50 34.46 -41.48
C GLN A 18 -20.79 35.74 -41.04
N ILE A 19 -19.84 36.22 -41.83
CA ILE A 19 -19.09 37.47 -41.57
C ILE A 19 -18.87 38.24 -42.88
N THR A 20 -18.95 39.57 -42.86
CA THR A 20 -18.71 40.39 -44.06
C THR A 20 -17.22 40.49 -44.40
N ALA A 21 -16.91 40.62 -45.70
CA ALA A 21 -15.52 40.81 -46.14
C ALA A 21 -14.87 42.07 -45.56
N ARG A 22 -15.67 43.11 -45.27
CA ARG A 22 -15.21 44.35 -44.63
C ARG A 22 -14.80 44.13 -43.18
N ALA A 23 -15.58 43.36 -42.41
CA ALA A 23 -15.23 43.04 -41.03
C ALA A 23 -13.96 42.17 -40.94
N LEU A 24 -13.77 41.24 -41.89
CA LEU A 24 -12.52 40.47 -41.97
C LEU A 24 -11.33 41.37 -42.37
N ALA A 25 -11.53 42.28 -43.32
CA ALA A 25 -10.50 43.23 -43.75
C ALA A 25 -10.04 44.14 -42.61
N GLU A 26 -10.98 44.69 -41.84
CA GLU A 26 -10.70 45.52 -40.65
C GLU A 26 -9.99 44.70 -39.56
N ARG A 27 -10.41 43.46 -39.30
CA ARG A 27 -9.81 42.61 -38.27
C ARG A 27 -8.38 42.17 -38.60
N PHE A 28 -8.11 41.87 -39.86
CA PHE A 28 -6.79 41.39 -40.29
C PHE A 28 -5.88 42.51 -40.80
N GLU A 29 -6.33 43.77 -40.73
CA GLU A 29 -5.60 44.96 -41.21
C GLU A 29 -5.16 44.81 -42.68
N VAL A 30 -6.05 44.27 -43.53
CA VAL A 30 -5.79 44.06 -44.95
C VAL A 30 -6.89 44.67 -45.81
N SER A 31 -6.62 44.80 -47.12
CA SER A 31 -7.65 45.23 -48.06
C SER A 31 -8.75 44.18 -48.22
N VAL A 32 -9.97 44.61 -48.55
CA VAL A 32 -11.08 43.71 -48.93
C VAL A 32 -10.70 42.81 -50.11
N ARG A 33 -9.89 43.30 -51.05
CA ARG A 33 -9.35 42.52 -52.16
C ARG A 33 -8.49 41.34 -51.70
N THR A 34 -7.73 41.53 -50.61
CA THR A 34 -6.92 40.47 -49.99
C THR A 34 -7.82 39.38 -49.40
N ILE A 35 -8.92 39.77 -48.73
CA ILE A 35 -9.89 38.82 -48.19
C ILE A 35 -10.52 37.97 -49.29
N TYR A 36 -10.96 38.58 -50.40
CA TYR A 36 -11.49 37.79 -51.52
C TYR A 36 -10.46 36.84 -52.12
N ARG A 37 -9.20 37.27 -52.25
CA ARG A 37 -8.12 36.39 -52.70
C ARG A 37 -7.86 35.23 -51.73
N ASP A 38 -8.01 35.46 -50.43
CA ASP A 38 -7.89 34.41 -49.42
C ASP A 38 -9.09 33.44 -49.46
N VAL A 39 -10.31 33.95 -49.69
CA VAL A 39 -11.52 33.14 -49.91
C VAL A 39 -11.36 32.26 -51.16
N ASP A 40 -10.82 32.81 -52.26
CA ASP A 40 -10.52 32.04 -53.47
C ASP A 40 -9.49 30.94 -53.19
N ALA A 41 -8.47 31.23 -52.37
CA ALA A 41 -7.47 30.24 -51.97
C ALA A 41 -8.06 29.13 -51.09
N LEU A 42 -8.98 29.46 -50.18
CA LEU A 42 -9.72 28.48 -49.37
C LEU A 42 -10.62 27.61 -50.25
N SER A 43 -11.34 28.23 -51.20
CA SER A 43 -12.17 27.52 -52.17
C SER A 43 -11.35 26.56 -53.04
N ALA A 44 -10.21 27.02 -53.55
CA ALA A 44 -9.26 26.19 -54.31
C ALA A 44 -8.66 25.04 -53.49
N ALA A 45 -8.58 25.19 -52.16
CA ALA A 45 -8.16 24.13 -51.23
C ALA A 45 -9.29 23.14 -50.86
N GLY A 46 -10.47 23.26 -51.50
CA GLY A 46 -11.60 22.36 -51.27
C GLY A 46 -12.45 22.71 -50.05
N ILE A 47 -12.28 23.89 -49.46
CA ILE A 47 -13.12 24.38 -48.36
C ILE A 47 -14.38 25.00 -48.99
N PRO A 48 -15.60 24.54 -48.67
CA PRO A 48 -16.85 24.97 -49.28
C PRO A 48 -17.32 26.31 -48.69
N ILE A 49 -16.54 27.34 -48.99
CA ILE A 49 -16.78 28.73 -48.64
C ILE A 49 -17.50 29.43 -49.80
N TYR A 50 -18.49 30.27 -49.48
CA TYR A 50 -19.18 31.09 -50.48
C TYR A 50 -19.42 32.50 -49.95
N ALA A 51 -19.56 33.44 -50.87
CA ALA A 51 -19.90 34.83 -50.56
C ALA A 51 -21.30 35.13 -51.11
N SER A 52 -22.21 35.57 -50.23
CA SER A 52 -23.54 36.05 -50.61
C SER A 52 -23.56 37.58 -50.70
N GLN A 53 -24.16 38.12 -51.76
CA GLN A 53 -24.34 39.57 -51.95
C GLN A 53 -25.74 40.00 -51.48
N GLY A 54 -25.85 41.19 -50.87
CA GLY A 54 -27.13 41.80 -50.46
C GLY A 54 -27.17 42.31 -49.01
N ARG A 55 -28.33 42.83 -48.57
CA ARG A 55 -28.57 43.16 -47.15
C ARG A 55 -28.58 41.88 -46.33
N GLY A 56 -27.63 41.74 -45.41
CA GLY A 56 -27.39 40.49 -44.69
C GLY A 56 -26.50 39.49 -45.45
N GLY A 57 -25.85 39.92 -46.53
CA GLY A 57 -24.84 39.12 -47.25
C GLY A 57 -23.51 39.05 -46.51
N GLY A 58 -22.72 38.02 -46.79
CA GLY A 58 -21.43 37.79 -46.15
C GLY A 58 -20.74 36.54 -46.66
N ILE A 59 -19.52 36.32 -46.18
CA ILE A 59 -18.78 35.09 -46.39
C ILE A 59 -19.29 34.08 -45.35
N SER A 60 -19.62 32.88 -45.78
CA SER A 60 -20.11 31.79 -44.95
C SER A 60 -19.61 30.43 -45.44
N LEU A 61 -19.62 29.45 -44.54
CA LEU A 61 -19.43 28.03 -44.85
C LEU A 61 -20.80 27.40 -45.08
N THR A 62 -20.88 26.37 -45.93
CA THR A 62 -22.16 25.66 -46.14
C THR A 62 -22.61 25.02 -44.82
N ASP A 63 -23.93 24.95 -44.56
CA ASP A 63 -24.50 24.41 -43.31
C ASP A 63 -24.08 22.95 -42.99
N ARG A 64 -23.51 22.24 -43.98
CA ARG A 64 -22.96 20.88 -43.85
C ARG A 64 -21.44 20.81 -43.79
N PHE A 65 -20.74 21.92 -43.85
CA PHE A 65 -19.32 21.97 -43.53
C PHE A 65 -19.15 22.03 -42.01
N VAL A 66 -19.42 20.89 -41.40
CA VAL A 66 -18.59 20.47 -40.28
C VAL A 66 -17.18 20.41 -40.86
N LEU A 67 -16.18 20.87 -40.11
CA LEU A 67 -14.79 20.54 -40.41
C LEU A 67 -14.67 19.01 -40.22
N ASP A 68 -15.17 18.28 -41.21
CA ASP A 68 -15.34 16.85 -41.24
C ASP A 68 -13.95 16.29 -41.52
N ARG A 69 -13.16 16.31 -40.44
CA ARG A 69 -11.92 15.61 -40.14
C ARG A 69 -11.09 16.43 -39.13
N ALA A 70 -11.60 16.63 -37.92
CA ALA A 70 -10.84 15.99 -36.84
C ALA A 70 -10.89 14.51 -37.22
N ALA A 71 -9.78 13.92 -37.65
CA ALA A 71 -9.68 12.62 -38.32
C ALA A 71 -10.06 11.41 -37.41
N LEU A 72 -11.00 11.65 -36.50
CA LEU A 72 -11.45 10.80 -35.42
C LEU A 72 -12.94 10.58 -35.63
N SER A 73 -13.29 9.32 -35.84
CA SER A 73 -14.65 8.80 -35.76
C SER A 73 -15.31 9.17 -34.43
N PRO A 74 -16.64 9.07 -34.34
CA PRO A 74 -17.36 9.34 -33.08
C PRO A 74 -16.86 8.52 -31.89
N GLU A 75 -16.38 7.30 -32.13
CA GLU A 75 -15.75 6.47 -31.10
C GLU A 75 -14.38 7.01 -30.70
N GLU A 76 -13.55 7.42 -31.66
CA GLU A 76 -12.23 7.99 -31.39
C GLU A 76 -12.32 9.33 -30.66
N GLN A 77 -13.33 10.15 -30.97
CA GLN A 77 -13.63 11.37 -30.23
C GLN A 77 -14.01 11.08 -28.78
N ALA A 78 -14.87 10.07 -28.54
CA ALA A 78 -15.22 9.63 -27.20
C ALA A 78 -13.98 9.12 -26.45
N ARG A 79 -13.13 8.31 -27.09
CA ARG A 79 -11.86 7.83 -26.51
C ARG A 79 -10.93 8.97 -26.14
N VAL A 80 -10.80 10.01 -26.98
CA VAL A 80 -9.97 11.18 -26.70
C VAL A 80 -10.49 11.96 -25.50
N LEU A 81 -11.80 12.22 -25.43
CA LEU A 81 -12.42 12.90 -24.29
C LEU A 81 -12.25 12.10 -22.98
N THR A 82 -12.48 10.78 -23.02
CA THR A 82 -12.27 9.89 -21.88
C THR A 82 -10.80 9.85 -21.46
N ALA A 83 -9.86 9.78 -22.41
CA ALA A 83 -8.42 9.76 -22.13
C ALA A 83 -7.93 11.07 -21.50
N LEU A 84 -8.45 12.22 -21.93
CA LEU A 84 -8.11 13.53 -21.34
C LEU A 84 -8.58 13.64 -19.89
N LYS A 85 -9.79 13.17 -19.57
CA LYS A 85 -10.29 13.10 -18.18
C LYS A 85 -9.49 12.15 -17.30
N SER A 86 -8.99 11.07 -17.90
CA SER A 86 -8.18 10.05 -17.25
C SER A 86 -6.79 10.55 -16.81
N LEU A 87 -6.35 11.72 -17.26
CA LEU A 87 -5.09 12.31 -16.81
C LEU A 87 -5.18 12.80 -15.35
N PRO A 88 -4.11 12.68 -14.56
CA PRO A 88 -4.07 13.16 -13.19
C PRO A 88 -4.23 14.69 -13.20
N GLY A 89 -5.16 15.20 -12.40
CA GLY A 89 -5.56 16.60 -12.48
C GLY A 89 -6.58 16.89 -13.60
N GLY A 90 -7.24 15.88 -14.16
CA GLY A 90 -8.35 16.04 -15.12
C GLY A 90 -9.51 16.91 -14.61
N ASP A 91 -9.65 17.04 -13.29
CA ASP A 91 -10.60 17.96 -12.62
C ASP A 91 -10.05 19.38 -12.39
N SER A 92 -8.81 19.68 -12.80
CA SER A 92 -8.28 21.04 -12.75
C SER A 92 -9.14 21.99 -13.59
N PRO A 93 -9.25 23.28 -13.20
CA PRO A 93 -10.03 24.27 -13.95
C PRO A 93 -9.61 24.38 -15.43
N GLU A 94 -8.31 24.25 -15.70
CA GLU A 94 -7.71 24.29 -17.03
C GLU A 94 -8.05 23.06 -17.87
N SER A 95 -8.06 21.88 -17.25
CA SER A 95 -8.47 20.63 -17.91
C SER A 95 -9.96 20.64 -18.20
N ARG A 96 -10.79 21.13 -17.28
CA ARG A 96 -12.24 21.34 -17.49
C ARG A 96 -12.53 22.33 -18.61
N ALA A 97 -11.78 23.43 -18.70
CA ALA A 97 -11.90 24.40 -19.79
C ALA A 97 -11.52 23.79 -21.14
N THR A 98 -10.45 23.01 -21.19
CA THR A 98 -10.00 22.28 -22.39
C THR A 98 -11.02 21.24 -22.82
N LEU A 99 -11.55 20.46 -21.87
CA LEU A 99 -12.61 19.48 -22.12
C LEU A 99 -13.89 20.16 -22.61
N THR A 100 -14.28 21.29 -22.04
CA THR A 100 -15.45 22.05 -22.49
C THR A 100 -15.29 22.54 -23.93
N LYS A 101 -14.10 23.05 -24.29
CA LYS A 101 -13.78 23.47 -25.65
C LYS A 101 -13.79 22.30 -26.64
N LEU A 102 -13.21 21.16 -26.26
CA LEU A 102 -13.15 19.96 -27.10
C LEU A 102 -14.53 19.29 -27.25
N SER A 103 -15.31 19.18 -26.18
CA SER A 103 -16.70 18.71 -26.23
C SER A 103 -17.57 19.63 -27.09
N GLY A 104 -17.33 20.94 -27.04
CA GLY A 104 -17.96 21.92 -27.93
C GLY A 104 -17.55 21.74 -29.40
N LEU A 105 -16.28 21.47 -29.68
CA LEU A 105 -15.76 21.16 -31.03
C LEU A 105 -16.29 19.85 -31.59
N PHE A 106 -16.43 18.81 -30.76
CA PHE A 106 -16.95 17.50 -31.18
C PHE A 106 -18.48 17.43 -31.17
N GLY A 107 -19.18 18.46 -30.68
CA GLY A 107 -20.64 18.50 -30.61
C GLY A 107 -21.25 17.36 -29.78
N ARG A 108 -20.49 16.75 -28.87
CA ARG A 108 -20.94 15.60 -28.07
C ARG A 108 -20.74 15.84 -26.58
N ARG A 109 -21.75 15.43 -25.80
CA ARG A 109 -21.61 15.14 -24.38
C ARG A 109 -21.09 13.73 -24.20
N GLU A 110 -20.42 13.51 -23.09
CA GLU A 110 -19.77 12.26 -22.73
C GLU A 110 -20.74 11.08 -22.74
N PRO A 111 -20.25 9.86 -22.98
CA PRO A 111 -21.02 8.67 -22.68
C PRO A 111 -21.24 8.57 -21.16
N ASP A 112 -22.50 8.64 -20.74
CA ASP A 112 -22.93 8.57 -19.33
C ASP A 112 -22.61 7.23 -18.64
N TRP A 113 -22.29 6.20 -19.42
CA TRP A 113 -22.00 4.85 -18.91
C TRP A 113 -20.55 4.66 -18.43
N LEU A 114 -19.63 5.60 -18.70
CA LEU A 114 -18.20 5.43 -18.42
C LEU A 114 -17.62 6.62 -17.63
N GLN A 115 -17.55 6.46 -16.30
CA GLN A 115 -16.80 7.35 -15.43
C GLN A 115 -15.41 6.76 -15.18
N VAL A 116 -14.36 7.47 -15.62
CA VAL A 116 -12.97 7.08 -15.36
C VAL A 116 -12.36 8.05 -14.37
N ASP A 117 -12.19 7.59 -13.13
CA ASP A 117 -11.39 8.26 -12.11
C ASP A 117 -10.15 7.41 -11.83
N LEU A 118 -8.99 7.98 -12.14
CA LEU A 118 -7.69 7.33 -11.93
C LEU A 118 -6.95 7.91 -10.72
N THR A 119 -7.62 8.75 -9.93
CA THR A 119 -7.10 9.13 -8.62
C THR A 119 -7.13 7.91 -7.68
N PRO A 120 -6.03 7.60 -6.99
CA PRO A 120 -6.06 6.58 -5.95
C PRO A 120 -7.05 6.98 -4.86
N TRP A 121 -7.84 6.02 -4.36
CA TRP A 121 -8.67 6.23 -3.18
C TRP A 121 -7.82 6.78 -2.02
N GLY A 122 -8.18 7.97 -1.50
CA GLY A 122 -7.44 8.65 -0.43
C GLY A 122 -6.26 9.52 -0.88
N ALA A 123 -6.06 9.74 -2.19
CA ALA A 123 -5.03 10.65 -2.67
C ALA A 123 -5.40 12.13 -2.38
N SER A 124 -4.68 12.76 -1.46
CA SER A 124 -4.65 14.22 -1.35
C SER A 124 -3.91 14.80 -2.56
N GLY A 125 -4.33 15.96 -3.07
CA GLY A 125 -3.92 16.57 -4.34
C GLY A 125 -2.42 16.82 -4.58
N GLY A 126 -1.52 16.37 -3.70
CA GLY A 126 -0.07 16.46 -3.88
C GLY A 126 0.49 15.64 -5.05
N GLY A 127 -0.26 14.68 -5.59
CA GLY A 127 0.12 13.94 -6.80
C GLY A 127 0.05 14.78 -8.09
N ALA A 128 -0.96 15.66 -8.20
CA ALA A 128 -1.15 16.54 -9.36
C ALA A 128 -0.04 17.60 -9.44
N ARG A 129 0.30 18.23 -8.31
CA ARG A 129 1.39 19.23 -8.25
C ARG A 129 2.73 18.67 -8.72
N ARG A 130 3.11 17.47 -8.25
CA ARG A 130 4.35 16.79 -8.67
C ARG A 130 4.37 16.47 -10.16
N PHE A 131 3.22 16.09 -10.71
CA PHE A 131 3.09 15.84 -12.15
C PHE A 131 3.40 17.10 -12.95
N ASP A 132 2.81 18.25 -12.58
CA ASP A 132 3.03 19.51 -13.28
C ASP A 132 4.46 20.04 -13.14
N GLU A 133 5.06 19.92 -11.96
CA GLU A 133 6.46 20.29 -11.71
C GLU A 133 7.42 19.44 -12.56
N LEU A 134 7.21 18.13 -12.64
CA LEU A 134 8.01 17.23 -13.48
C LEU A 134 7.78 17.46 -14.98
N LYS A 135 6.53 17.69 -15.39
CA LYS A 135 6.19 18.04 -16.77
C LYS A 135 6.95 19.30 -17.20
N ARG A 136 6.95 20.34 -16.36
CA ARG A 136 7.71 21.56 -16.61
C ARG A 136 9.21 21.29 -16.70
N ALA A 137 9.77 20.51 -15.76
CA ALA A 137 11.19 20.16 -15.76
C ALA A 137 11.62 19.41 -17.03
N ILE A 138 10.78 18.51 -17.56
CA ILE A 138 11.05 17.79 -18.82
C ILE A 138 11.05 18.77 -20.01
N LEU A 139 10.03 19.62 -20.12
CA LEU A 139 9.89 20.55 -21.24
C LEU A 139 10.99 21.61 -21.25
N GLU A 140 11.38 22.10 -20.06
CA GLU A 140 12.44 23.10 -19.90
C GLU A 140 13.85 22.48 -19.81
N ARG A 141 13.96 21.14 -19.91
CA ARG A 141 15.21 20.38 -19.77
C ARG A 141 16.01 20.73 -18.52
N ARG A 142 15.34 20.77 -17.36
CA ARG A 142 15.95 21.07 -16.06
C ARG A 142 16.29 19.82 -15.28
N VAL A 143 17.43 19.82 -14.60
CA VAL A 143 17.83 18.74 -13.70
C VAL A 143 16.89 18.71 -12.49
N THR A 144 16.50 17.50 -12.06
CA THR A 144 15.59 17.32 -10.92
C THR A 144 16.25 16.52 -9.82
N THR A 145 16.02 16.94 -8.58
CA THR A 145 16.51 16.28 -7.38
C THR A 145 15.33 15.93 -6.48
N PHE A 146 15.30 14.72 -5.94
CA PHE A 146 14.25 14.28 -5.03
C PHE A 146 14.71 13.16 -4.11
N SER A 147 14.04 13.02 -2.98
CA SER A 147 14.15 11.89 -2.07
C SER A 147 13.25 10.75 -2.59
N TYR A 148 13.82 9.57 -2.86
CA TYR A 148 13.07 8.42 -3.37
C TYR A 148 12.93 7.33 -2.32
N ALA A 149 11.69 6.98 -1.99
CA ALA A 149 11.38 5.82 -1.15
C ALA A 149 11.47 4.54 -1.99
N ALA A 150 12.59 3.81 -1.87
CA ALA A 150 12.78 2.54 -2.57
C ALA A 150 11.83 1.46 -2.04
N SER A 151 11.55 0.43 -2.85
CA SER A 151 10.68 -0.70 -2.46
C SER A 151 11.20 -1.45 -1.21
N TYR A 152 12.51 -1.44 -0.93
CA TYR A 152 13.16 -2.23 0.12
C TYR A 152 14.09 -1.42 1.04
N GLY A 153 13.60 -0.30 1.55
CA GLY A 153 14.27 0.47 2.59
C GLY A 153 15.21 1.57 2.07
N GLY A 154 15.43 2.56 2.95
CA GLY A 154 16.21 3.77 2.70
C GLY A 154 15.54 4.78 1.77
N ALA A 155 15.27 5.99 2.27
CA ALA A 155 15.06 7.13 1.39
C ALA A 155 16.43 7.51 0.81
N SER A 156 16.54 7.51 -0.52
CA SER A 156 17.78 7.89 -1.21
C SER A 156 17.55 9.17 -2.01
N VAL A 157 18.45 10.15 -1.86
CA VAL A 157 18.41 11.35 -2.71
C VAL A 157 18.89 10.97 -4.11
N ARG A 158 18.10 11.33 -5.11
CA ARG A 158 18.37 11.06 -6.52
C ARG A 158 18.43 12.38 -7.27
N ARG A 159 19.45 12.54 -8.10
CA ARG A 159 19.60 13.62 -9.07
C ARG A 159 19.53 13.03 -10.47
N ILE A 160 18.55 13.47 -11.26
CA ILE A 160 18.23 12.86 -12.55
C ILE A 160 17.97 13.91 -13.63
N LEU A 161 18.21 13.52 -14.87
CA LEU A 161 17.76 14.22 -16.07
C LEU A 161 16.39 13.64 -16.46
N PRO A 162 15.27 14.33 -16.20
CA PRO A 162 13.95 13.79 -16.48
C PRO A 162 13.71 13.71 -17.99
N ALA A 163 13.30 12.53 -18.49
CA ALA A 163 13.12 12.28 -19.92
C ALA A 163 11.63 12.30 -20.33
N ARG A 164 10.78 11.54 -19.63
CA ARG A 164 9.34 11.48 -19.91
C ARG A 164 8.53 11.00 -18.71
N LEU A 165 7.25 11.37 -18.70
CA LEU A 165 6.24 10.81 -17.82
C LEU A 165 5.51 9.68 -18.54
N VAL A 166 5.25 8.58 -17.82
CA VAL A 166 4.60 7.39 -18.38
C VAL A 166 3.49 6.93 -17.44
N PHE A 167 2.32 6.66 -18.01
CA PHE A 167 1.20 6.03 -17.29
C PHE A 167 1.15 4.54 -17.59
N LYS A 168 1.29 3.70 -16.57
CA LYS A 168 1.25 2.23 -16.70
C LYS A 168 0.65 1.61 -15.44
N GLY A 169 -0.18 0.56 -15.57
CA GLY A 169 -0.70 -0.18 -14.40
C GLY A 169 -1.39 0.70 -13.34
N ARG A 170 -2.19 1.68 -13.78
CA ARG A 170 -2.90 2.67 -12.93
C ARG A 170 -1.98 3.58 -12.09
N ALA A 171 -0.71 3.74 -12.46
CA ALA A 171 0.22 4.64 -11.78
C ALA A 171 1.07 5.44 -12.77
N TRP A 172 1.50 6.61 -12.31
CA TRP A 172 2.45 7.44 -13.03
C TRP A 172 3.89 7.11 -12.65
N TYR A 173 4.75 7.12 -13.68
CA TYR A 173 6.18 6.89 -13.58
C TYR A 173 6.94 7.99 -14.30
N LEU A 174 8.10 8.34 -13.76
CA LEU A 174 9.08 9.24 -14.36
C LEU A 174 10.23 8.38 -14.87
N GLN A 175 10.47 8.41 -16.17
CA GLN A 175 11.72 7.88 -16.73
C GLN A 175 12.73 9.02 -16.83
N GLY A 176 13.94 8.79 -16.33
CA GLY A 176 15.02 9.76 -16.40
C GLY A 176 16.38 9.10 -16.28
N PHE A 177 17.40 9.82 -16.74
CA PHE A 177 18.78 9.38 -16.65
C PHE A 177 19.35 9.75 -15.27
N CYS A 178 19.70 8.75 -14.48
CA CYS A 178 20.20 8.96 -13.14
C CYS A 178 21.70 9.28 -13.18
N LEU A 179 22.09 10.46 -12.71
CA LEU A 179 23.49 10.90 -12.75
C LEU A 179 24.41 10.07 -11.84
N ALA A 180 23.89 9.58 -10.72
CA ALA A 180 24.66 8.76 -9.77
C ALA A 180 25.05 7.40 -10.36
N ASN A 181 24.13 6.77 -11.10
CA ASN A 181 24.32 5.41 -11.65
C ASN A 181 24.67 5.42 -13.14
N ARG A 182 24.64 6.59 -13.79
CA ARG A 182 24.85 6.80 -15.23
C ARG A 182 23.98 5.89 -16.11
N ASP A 183 22.72 5.71 -15.71
CA ASP A 183 21.79 4.81 -16.40
C ASP A 183 20.34 5.31 -16.31
N TYR A 184 19.49 4.88 -17.24
CA TYR A 184 18.06 5.18 -17.25
C TYR A 184 17.34 4.40 -16.15
N ARG A 185 16.54 5.10 -15.35
CA ARG A 185 15.68 4.48 -14.35
C ARG A 185 14.26 5.00 -14.40
N THR A 186 13.35 4.15 -13.95
CA THR A 186 11.92 4.42 -13.87
C THR A 186 11.53 4.60 -12.41
N PHE A 187 10.99 5.77 -12.07
CA PHE A 187 10.60 6.13 -10.71
C PHE A 187 9.09 6.30 -10.61
N ARG A 188 8.43 5.53 -9.75
CA ARG A 188 6.98 5.73 -9.48
C ARG A 188 6.74 7.10 -8.81
N LEU A 189 5.87 7.93 -9.38
CA LEU A 189 5.61 9.30 -8.91
C LEU A 189 5.14 9.36 -7.46
N SER A 190 4.35 8.38 -7.02
CA SER A 190 3.84 8.32 -5.64
C SER A 190 4.94 8.10 -4.59
N ARG A 191 6.14 7.65 -4.99
CA ARG A 191 7.30 7.40 -4.11
C ARG A 191 8.35 8.52 -4.16
N ILE A 192 8.12 9.55 -4.97
CA ILE A 192 8.95 10.76 -5.02
C ILE A 192 8.52 11.67 -3.87
N LEU A 193 9.47 11.94 -2.98
CA LEU A 193 9.38 12.83 -1.83
C LEU A 193 10.28 14.04 -2.07
N GLU A 194 9.90 15.22 -1.56
CA GLU A 194 10.74 16.44 -1.59
C GLU A 194 11.28 16.77 -2.99
N LEU A 195 10.40 16.83 -3.99
CA LEU A 195 10.78 17.17 -5.35
C LEU A 195 11.29 18.62 -5.43
N THR A 196 12.50 18.78 -5.96
CA THR A 196 13.11 20.07 -6.27
C THR A 196 13.54 20.10 -7.75
N VAL A 197 12.98 21.02 -8.52
CA VAL A 197 13.44 21.33 -9.87
C VAL A 197 14.56 22.36 -9.76
N THR A 198 15.75 22.04 -10.26
CA THR A 198 16.90 22.95 -10.22
C THR A 198 16.87 23.94 -11.38
N GLU A 199 17.66 25.01 -11.30
CA GLU A 199 17.85 25.96 -12.42
C GLU A 199 18.83 25.43 -13.48
N GLU A 200 19.53 24.34 -13.20
CA GLU A 200 20.49 23.73 -14.12
C GLU A 200 19.79 23.07 -15.30
N ARG A 201 20.20 23.44 -16.52
CA ARG A 201 19.69 22.87 -17.76
C ARG A 201 20.65 21.85 -18.35
N PHE A 202 20.10 20.88 -19.07
CA PHE A 202 20.89 19.89 -19.79
C PHE A 202 20.53 19.87 -21.28
N ASP A 203 21.54 19.68 -22.12
CA ASP A 203 21.37 19.56 -23.58
C ASP A 203 21.52 18.13 -24.08
N LEU A 204 21.75 17.18 -23.17
CA LEU A 204 21.87 15.77 -23.49
C LEU A 204 20.57 15.26 -24.13
N SER A 205 20.69 14.69 -25.34
CA SER A 205 19.57 14.01 -25.98
C SER A 205 19.26 12.72 -25.24
N LEU A 206 18.09 12.66 -24.60
CA LEU A 206 17.65 11.49 -23.84
C LEU A 206 16.85 10.56 -24.76
N SER A 207 17.27 9.31 -24.84
CA SER A 207 16.58 8.22 -25.54
C SER A 207 16.20 7.14 -24.52
N PRO A 208 15.17 7.39 -23.67
CA PRO A 208 14.76 6.42 -22.67
C PRO A 208 14.26 5.13 -23.33
N PRO A 209 14.61 3.95 -22.80
CA PRO A 209 14.14 2.68 -23.35
C PRO A 209 12.61 2.54 -23.25
N ALA A 210 12.04 1.60 -24.02
CA ALA A 210 10.64 1.23 -23.93
C ALA A 210 10.27 0.92 -22.46
N ILE A 211 9.05 1.28 -22.03
CA ILE A 211 8.56 0.92 -20.68
C ILE A 211 8.12 -0.54 -20.62
N GLU A 212 8.13 -1.27 -21.74
CA GLU A 212 8.12 -2.72 -21.70
C GLU A 212 9.15 -3.11 -20.65
N ALA A 213 8.68 -3.86 -19.66
CA ALA A 213 9.51 -4.19 -18.53
C ALA A 213 10.78 -4.78 -19.15
N ALA A 214 11.92 -4.09 -19.00
CA ALA A 214 13.18 -4.77 -18.99
C ALA A 214 12.91 -5.97 -18.08
N PRO A 215 12.86 -7.20 -18.63
CA PRO A 215 12.14 -8.32 -18.05
C PRO A 215 12.71 -8.53 -16.68
N LEU A 216 12.06 -7.97 -15.65
CA LEU A 216 12.62 -7.73 -14.32
C LEU A 216 14.15 -7.85 -14.36
N SER A 217 14.86 -6.95 -15.07
CA SER A 217 16.23 -7.25 -15.47
C SER A 217 17.03 -7.59 -14.21
N SER A 218 17.38 -8.87 -14.08
CA SER A 218 18.03 -9.58 -12.97
C SER A 218 17.25 -9.88 -11.67
N SER A 219 15.91 -9.88 -11.62
CA SER A 219 15.20 -10.56 -10.52
C SER A 219 14.93 -11.99 -10.93
N ARG A 220 15.38 -12.95 -10.12
CA ARG A 220 15.02 -14.36 -10.30
C ARG A 220 13.50 -14.44 -10.15
N CYS A 221 12.80 -14.74 -11.24
CA CYS A 221 11.39 -15.09 -11.16
C CYS A 221 11.32 -16.47 -10.51
N THR A 222 10.51 -16.56 -9.47
CA THR A 222 10.33 -17.78 -8.70
C THR A 222 8.93 -18.32 -9.00
N PRO A 223 8.79 -19.57 -9.46
CA PRO A 223 7.49 -20.18 -9.69
C PRO A 223 6.78 -20.41 -8.36
N LEU A 224 5.63 -19.76 -8.19
CA LEU A 224 4.81 -19.84 -7.00
C LEU A 224 3.61 -20.75 -7.26
N ARG A 225 3.33 -21.63 -6.28
CA ARG A 225 2.08 -22.36 -6.20
C ARG A 225 1.36 -21.93 -4.94
N LEU A 226 0.21 -21.29 -5.12
CA LEU A 226 -0.57 -20.68 -4.06
C LEU A 226 -1.93 -21.36 -4.00
N ARG A 227 -2.42 -21.61 -2.78
CA ARG A 227 -3.78 -22.05 -2.51
C ARG A 227 -4.51 -20.94 -1.78
N PHE A 228 -5.65 -20.53 -2.32
CA PHE A 228 -6.50 -19.50 -1.75
C PHE A 228 -7.80 -20.11 -1.22
N SER A 229 -8.24 -19.62 -0.06
CA SER A 229 -9.55 -19.92 0.50
C SER A 229 -10.66 -19.38 -0.40
N PRO A 230 -11.83 -20.05 -0.48
CA PRO A 230 -12.99 -19.56 -1.24
C PRO A 230 -13.45 -18.16 -0.80
N LEU A 231 -13.13 -17.73 0.42
CA LEU A 231 -13.50 -16.41 0.95
C LEU A 231 -12.88 -15.25 0.17
N VAL A 232 -11.72 -15.46 -0.48
CA VAL A 232 -11.02 -14.42 -1.26
C VAL A 232 -11.11 -14.64 -2.77
N ALA A 233 -12.03 -15.50 -3.22
CA ALA A 233 -12.19 -15.83 -4.64
C ALA A 233 -12.41 -14.59 -5.53
N TYR A 234 -13.16 -13.59 -5.06
CA TYR A 234 -13.39 -12.34 -5.78
C TYR A 234 -12.07 -11.66 -6.16
N ARG A 235 -11.13 -11.57 -5.22
CA ARG A 235 -9.83 -10.93 -5.40
C ARG A 235 -8.91 -11.76 -6.31
N VAL A 236 -9.01 -13.09 -6.22
CA VAL A 236 -8.27 -13.99 -7.12
C VAL A 236 -8.71 -13.76 -8.57
N TYR A 237 -10.00 -13.61 -8.83
CA TYR A 237 -10.49 -13.33 -10.19
C TYR A 237 -10.17 -11.91 -10.69
N ASP A 238 -10.02 -10.94 -9.79
CA ASP A 238 -9.62 -9.57 -10.15
C ASP A 238 -8.11 -9.45 -10.47
N GLU A 239 -7.27 -10.28 -9.84
CA GLU A 239 -5.82 -10.16 -9.89
C GLU A 239 -5.12 -11.19 -10.78
N PHE A 240 -5.76 -12.33 -11.07
CA PHE A 240 -5.18 -13.40 -11.88
C PHE A 240 -6.04 -13.74 -13.09
N ASP A 241 -5.38 -14.03 -14.21
CA ASP A 241 -6.05 -14.59 -15.38
C ASP A 241 -6.65 -15.96 -15.05
N LEU A 242 -7.86 -16.20 -15.55
CA LEU A 242 -8.59 -17.46 -15.34
C LEU A 242 -7.82 -18.69 -15.82
N SER A 243 -6.90 -18.54 -16.78
CA SER A 243 -6.03 -19.62 -17.29
C SER A 243 -5.07 -20.17 -16.23
N CYS A 244 -4.69 -19.35 -15.25
CA CYS A 244 -3.75 -19.71 -14.19
C CYS A 244 -4.45 -20.20 -12.91
N VAL A 245 -5.78 -20.17 -12.86
CA VAL A 245 -6.59 -20.50 -11.69
C VAL A 245 -7.29 -21.85 -11.88
N LYS A 246 -7.10 -22.78 -10.94
CA LYS A 246 -7.78 -24.08 -10.88
C LYS A 246 -8.61 -24.18 -9.61
N ARG A 247 -9.90 -24.47 -9.76
CA ARG A 247 -10.81 -24.66 -8.62
C ARG A 247 -10.75 -26.10 -8.12
N GLU A 248 -10.53 -26.27 -6.83
CA GLU A 248 -10.56 -27.56 -6.14
C GLU A 248 -11.99 -27.93 -5.70
N LYS A 249 -12.19 -29.20 -5.34
CA LYS A 249 -13.53 -29.76 -4.99
C LYS A 249 -14.10 -29.17 -3.71
N ASP A 250 -13.26 -28.68 -2.82
CA ASP A 250 -13.58 -28.00 -1.57
C ASP A 250 -13.93 -26.51 -1.76
N GLY A 251 -13.83 -25.99 -3.00
CA GLY A 251 -14.04 -24.58 -3.33
C GLY A 251 -12.78 -23.72 -3.24
N SER A 252 -11.64 -24.27 -2.82
CA SER A 252 -10.35 -23.59 -2.80
C SER A 252 -9.85 -23.31 -4.23
N LEU A 253 -9.01 -22.29 -4.39
CA LEU A 253 -8.44 -21.89 -5.68
C LEU A 253 -6.93 -22.10 -5.67
N LEU A 254 -6.44 -22.96 -6.55
CA LEU A 254 -5.02 -23.14 -6.83
C LEU A 254 -4.56 -22.20 -7.94
N VAL A 255 -3.50 -21.45 -7.69
CA VAL A 255 -2.92 -20.51 -8.65
C VAL A 255 -1.45 -20.83 -8.84
N ALA A 256 -1.03 -20.95 -10.10
CA ALA A 256 0.36 -21.15 -10.50
C ALA A 256 0.84 -19.95 -11.32
N ILE A 257 1.80 -19.21 -10.79
CA ILE A 257 2.29 -17.94 -11.35
C ILE A 257 3.78 -17.76 -11.09
N ASP A 258 4.45 -17.00 -11.95
CA ASP A 258 5.85 -16.63 -11.79
C ASP A 258 5.96 -15.17 -11.37
N PHE A 259 6.49 -14.92 -10.16
CA PHE A 259 6.72 -13.56 -9.66
C PHE A 259 8.19 -13.32 -9.32
N PRO A 260 8.66 -12.06 -9.40
CA PRO A 260 9.99 -11.71 -8.92
C PRO A 260 10.09 -11.95 -7.42
N GLU A 261 11.14 -12.63 -6.98
CA GLU A 261 11.43 -12.81 -5.56
C GLU A 261 12.11 -11.55 -4.99
N ASP A 262 11.30 -10.54 -4.71
CA ASP A 262 11.69 -9.31 -4.03
C ASP A 262 10.77 -9.05 -2.83
N GLY A 263 11.04 -8.04 -2.01
CA GLY A 263 10.22 -7.82 -0.79
C GLY A 263 8.75 -7.41 -1.04
N TRP A 264 8.39 -7.02 -2.27
CA TRP A 264 7.02 -6.67 -2.68
C TRP A 264 6.22 -7.95 -2.72
N LEU A 265 6.83 -9.03 -3.22
CA LEU A 265 6.22 -10.36 -3.19
C LEU A 265 5.77 -10.71 -1.76
N TYR A 266 6.63 -10.54 -0.75
CA TYR A 266 6.28 -10.89 0.63
C TYR A 266 5.13 -10.02 1.18
N GLY A 267 5.16 -8.71 0.96
CA GLY A 267 4.07 -7.82 1.37
C GLY A 267 2.76 -8.10 0.64
N TYR A 268 2.85 -8.44 -0.65
CA TYR A 268 1.72 -8.82 -1.48
C TYR A 268 1.09 -10.13 -0.99
N LEU A 269 1.88 -11.17 -0.73
CA LEU A 269 1.38 -12.44 -0.20
C LEU A 269 0.74 -12.24 1.18
N LEU A 270 1.36 -11.46 2.07
CA LEU A 270 0.80 -11.12 3.40
C LEU A 270 -0.55 -10.36 3.31
N SER A 271 -0.80 -9.63 2.23
CA SER A 271 -2.07 -8.90 2.05
C SER A 271 -3.31 -9.80 1.93
N PHE A 272 -3.11 -11.09 1.64
CA PHE A 272 -4.19 -12.09 1.64
C PHE A 272 -4.47 -12.67 3.03
N GLY A 273 -3.66 -12.30 4.03
CA GLY A 273 -3.84 -12.71 5.42
C GLY A 273 -3.82 -14.23 5.58
N THR A 274 -4.77 -14.75 6.36
CA THR A 274 -4.93 -16.20 6.63
C THR A 274 -5.62 -16.96 5.49
N CYS A 275 -6.06 -16.26 4.43
CA CYS A 275 -6.76 -16.88 3.31
C CYS A 275 -5.81 -17.39 2.22
N LEU A 276 -4.50 -17.25 2.40
CA LEU A 276 -3.47 -17.71 1.48
C LEU A 276 -2.58 -18.77 2.15
N GLU A 277 -2.38 -19.87 1.44
CA GLU A 277 -1.40 -20.89 1.76
C GLU A 277 -0.39 -21.01 0.62
N ILE A 278 0.90 -20.90 0.93
CA ILE A 278 1.99 -21.01 -0.04
C ILE A 278 2.44 -22.47 -0.09
N LEU A 279 2.18 -23.15 -1.21
CA LEU A 279 2.55 -24.55 -1.40
C LEU A 279 4.00 -24.72 -1.82
N SER A 280 4.49 -23.83 -2.69
CA SER A 280 5.89 -23.82 -3.13
C SER A 280 6.32 -22.44 -3.64
N PRO A 281 7.62 -22.10 -3.53
CA PRO A 281 8.69 -22.87 -2.90
C PRO A 281 8.76 -22.67 -1.38
N ASP A 282 9.41 -23.61 -0.70
CA ASP A 282 9.54 -23.61 0.76
C ASP A 282 10.23 -22.36 1.30
N GLN A 283 11.19 -21.80 0.55
CA GLN A 283 11.88 -20.57 0.91
C GLN A 283 10.93 -19.39 1.10
N VAL A 284 10.01 -19.18 0.14
CA VAL A 284 9.02 -18.10 0.20
C VAL A 284 8.03 -18.35 1.34
N ARG A 285 7.60 -19.61 1.52
CA ARG A 285 6.73 -20.02 2.65
C ARG A 285 7.36 -19.70 4.00
N LEU A 286 8.63 -20.07 4.19
CA LEU A 286 9.38 -19.80 5.43
C LEU A 286 9.54 -18.30 5.68
N GLN A 287 9.88 -17.53 4.65
CA GLN A 287 10.09 -16.09 4.78
C GLN A 287 8.80 -15.34 5.15
N VAL A 288 7.68 -15.68 4.52
CA VAL A 288 6.36 -15.13 4.88
C VAL A 288 5.98 -15.53 6.31
N GLY A 289 6.25 -16.78 6.72
CA GLY A 289 6.04 -17.24 8.08
C GLY A 289 6.85 -16.47 9.14
N LEU A 290 8.12 -16.19 8.86
CA LEU A 290 8.98 -15.37 9.74
C LEU A 290 8.47 -13.93 9.85
N LEU A 291 8.08 -13.32 8.73
CA LEU A 291 7.48 -11.98 8.73
C LEU A 291 6.16 -11.95 9.48
N GLY A 292 5.30 -12.95 9.29
CA GLY A 292 4.06 -13.11 10.06
C GLY A 292 4.34 -13.20 11.56
N ARG A 293 5.36 -13.94 11.98
CA ARG A 293 5.80 -14.02 13.38
C ARG A 293 6.33 -12.68 13.90
N GLN A 294 7.04 -11.92 13.09
CA GLN A 294 7.52 -10.59 13.49
C GLN A 294 6.38 -9.59 13.62
N ILE A 295 5.41 -9.62 12.70
CA ILE A 295 4.17 -8.83 12.79
C ILE A 295 3.41 -9.18 14.05
N TRP A 296 3.26 -10.48 14.34
CA TRP A 296 2.67 -10.96 15.59
C TRP A 296 3.33 -10.34 16.82
N LYS A 297 4.67 -10.45 16.93
CA LYS A 297 5.44 -9.86 18.05
C LYS A 297 5.26 -8.35 18.16
N ASN A 298 5.24 -7.63 17.03
CA ASN A 298 5.07 -6.18 17.02
C ASN A 298 3.65 -5.74 17.43
N CYS A 299 2.67 -6.62 17.23
CA CYS A 299 1.27 -6.38 17.59
C CYS A 299 0.86 -7.01 18.92
N GLU A 300 1.78 -7.72 19.59
CA GLU A 300 1.55 -8.45 20.84
C GLU A 300 1.13 -7.50 21.96
N LYS A 301 -0.17 -7.49 22.24
CA LYS A 301 -0.78 -6.82 23.39
C LYS A 301 -1.66 -7.83 24.11
N PRO A 302 -1.14 -8.56 25.11
CA PRO A 302 -1.85 -9.65 25.76
C PRO A 302 -3.18 -9.19 26.42
N ASP A 303 -3.24 -7.93 26.86
CA ASP A 303 -4.37 -7.40 27.63
C ASP A 303 -5.52 -6.82 26.78
N ILE A 304 -5.42 -6.83 25.45
CA ILE A 304 -6.43 -6.22 24.57
C ILE A 304 -7.17 -7.29 23.77
N ARG A 305 -8.46 -7.46 24.09
CA ARG A 305 -9.35 -8.37 23.36
C ARG A 305 -9.63 -7.85 21.96
N CYS A 306 -9.43 -8.69 20.94
CA CYS A 306 -9.74 -8.31 19.56
C CYS A 306 -11.26 -8.19 19.39
N ARG A 307 -11.76 -6.99 19.05
CA ARG A 307 -13.20 -6.72 18.86
C ARG A 307 -13.81 -7.52 17.70
N VAL A 308 -12.99 -7.88 16.70
CA VAL A 308 -13.43 -8.56 15.47
C VAL A 308 -13.52 -10.06 15.68
N PHE A 309 -12.47 -10.70 16.23
CA PHE A 309 -12.43 -12.14 16.45
C PHE A 309 -12.98 -12.58 17.82
N ARG A 310 -13.30 -11.61 18.71
CA ARG A 310 -13.77 -11.81 20.09
C ARG A 310 -12.87 -12.74 20.94
N ALA A 311 -11.66 -13.00 20.47
CA ALA A 311 -10.59 -13.74 21.13
C ALA A 311 -9.50 -12.77 21.61
N THR A 312 -8.85 -13.12 22.72
CA THR A 312 -7.55 -12.58 23.11
C THR A 312 -6.47 -13.23 22.26
N MET A 313 -5.33 -12.56 22.04
CA MET A 313 -4.22 -13.13 21.26
C MET A 313 -3.56 -14.34 21.93
N GLU A 314 -3.87 -14.59 23.21
CA GLU A 314 -3.61 -15.85 23.87
C GLU A 314 -4.94 -16.60 24.10
N SER A 315 -4.92 -17.93 23.90
CA SER A 315 -5.81 -18.83 24.65
C SER A 315 -5.74 -18.44 26.13
N PRO A 316 -6.83 -18.53 26.93
CA PRO A 316 -6.72 -18.25 28.35
C PRO A 316 -5.61 -19.15 28.90
N LYS A 317 -4.44 -18.56 29.17
CA LYS A 317 -3.42 -19.21 29.98
C LYS A 317 -4.17 -19.63 31.23
N GLN A 318 -4.10 -20.92 31.56
CA GLN A 318 -4.41 -21.35 32.92
C GLN A 318 -3.74 -20.34 33.83
N LYS A 319 -4.51 -19.62 34.64
CA LYS A 319 -4.04 -18.58 35.56
C LYS A 319 -2.66 -18.97 36.08
N GLU A 320 -1.61 -18.41 35.48
CA GLU A 320 -0.32 -18.28 36.14
C GLU A 320 -0.60 -17.24 37.20
N ASP A 321 -0.94 -17.77 38.37
CA ASP A 321 -1.19 -17.03 39.57
C ASP A 321 0.05 -16.16 39.81
N SER A 322 -0.14 -14.86 39.71
CA SER A 322 0.86 -13.85 40.02
C SER A 322 1.16 -13.95 41.51
N THR A 323 2.04 -14.86 41.87
CA THR A 323 2.77 -14.83 43.13
C THR A 323 4.24 -14.87 42.76
N MET A 324 4.99 -13.87 43.24
CA MET A 324 6.44 -13.96 43.39
C MET A 324 6.83 -15.39 43.78
N GLU A 325 7.93 -15.93 43.25
CA GLU A 325 8.52 -17.20 43.70
C GLU A 325 8.78 -17.17 45.22
N ARG A 326 7.73 -17.38 46.02
CA ARG A 326 7.82 -17.59 47.45
C ARG A 326 8.39 -18.99 47.60
N LYS A 327 9.64 -19.07 48.06
CA LYS A 327 10.26 -20.34 48.39
C LYS A 327 9.59 -20.83 49.65
N PHE A 328 9.11 -22.07 49.67
CA PHE A 328 8.52 -22.68 50.86
C PHE A 328 9.44 -23.76 51.40
N CYS A 329 9.42 -23.94 52.72
CA CYS A 329 10.09 -25.04 53.40
C CYS A 329 9.54 -26.37 52.86
N GLN A 330 10.42 -27.20 52.31
CA GLN A 330 10.12 -28.48 51.69
C GLN A 330 9.83 -29.60 52.73
N SER A 331 9.48 -29.22 53.97
CA SER A 331 9.07 -30.10 55.07
C SER A 331 7.74 -29.65 55.68
N CYS A 332 7.63 -28.41 56.15
CA CYS A 332 6.41 -27.89 56.80
C CYS A 332 5.58 -26.92 55.94
N GLY A 333 6.04 -26.57 54.73
CA GLY A 333 5.33 -25.62 53.86
C GLY A 333 5.38 -24.15 54.29
N MET A 334 6.14 -23.81 55.34
CA MET A 334 6.31 -22.42 55.79
C MET A 334 7.04 -21.57 54.74
N PRO A 335 6.61 -20.33 54.45
CA PRO A 335 7.35 -19.41 53.59
C PRO A 335 8.78 -19.16 54.08
N LEU A 336 9.76 -19.23 53.18
CA LEU A 336 11.18 -18.95 53.39
C LEU A 336 11.52 -17.58 52.79
N ASP A 337 10.79 -16.56 53.24
CA ASP A 337 10.93 -15.19 52.74
C ASP A 337 12.04 -14.40 53.47
N ASP A 338 12.46 -14.86 54.67
CA ASP A 338 13.51 -14.24 55.50
C ASP A 338 14.63 -15.26 55.81
N PRO A 339 15.90 -14.95 55.49
CA PRO A 339 17.07 -15.79 55.79
C PRO A 339 17.20 -16.22 57.26
N ALA A 340 16.65 -15.45 58.21
CA ALA A 340 16.66 -15.79 59.64
C ALA A 340 15.90 -17.10 59.97
N PHE A 341 15.13 -17.63 59.03
CA PHE A 341 14.41 -18.89 59.17
C PHE A 341 15.05 -20.06 58.44
N PHE A 342 16.21 -19.89 57.78
CA PHE A 342 16.86 -20.98 57.04
C PHE A 342 17.49 -22.01 57.98
N GLY A 343 17.34 -23.29 57.64
CA GLY A 343 18.01 -24.38 58.34
C GLY A 343 19.50 -24.43 58.05
N THR A 344 20.21 -25.39 58.63
CA THR A 344 21.66 -25.56 58.41
C THR A 344 21.99 -26.96 57.90
N GLU A 345 22.90 -27.03 56.92
CA GLU A 345 23.47 -28.26 56.39
C GLU A 345 24.61 -28.78 57.30
N ALA A 346 25.10 -30.00 57.05
CA ALA A 346 26.14 -30.65 57.86
C ALA A 346 27.48 -29.89 57.86
N ASP A 347 27.73 -29.06 56.84
CA ASP A 347 28.90 -28.20 56.72
C ASP A 347 28.72 -26.82 57.38
N GLY A 348 27.57 -26.57 58.01
CA GLY A 348 27.21 -25.31 58.65
C GLY A 348 26.67 -24.24 57.70
N SER A 349 26.52 -24.53 56.41
CA SER A 349 25.90 -23.62 55.44
C SER A 349 24.37 -23.55 55.57
N GLU A 350 23.75 -22.49 55.05
CA GLU A 350 22.29 -22.32 55.09
C GLU A 350 21.58 -23.26 54.10
N SER A 351 20.52 -23.91 54.57
CA SER A 351 19.71 -24.80 53.76
C SER A 351 18.81 -24.00 52.81
N ARG A 352 18.88 -24.34 51.52
CA ARG A 352 18.05 -23.71 50.47
C ARG A 352 16.61 -24.21 50.43
N HIS A 353 16.30 -25.28 51.16
CA HIS A 353 15.04 -26.00 51.04
C HIS A 353 14.28 -26.11 52.35
N TYR A 354 14.93 -26.01 53.51
CA TYR A 354 14.30 -26.28 54.80
C TYR A 354 14.47 -25.12 55.77
N CYS A 355 13.48 -24.94 56.65
CA CYS A 355 13.56 -23.95 57.73
C CYS A 355 14.31 -24.50 58.95
N LYS A 356 14.84 -23.61 59.79
CA LYS A 356 15.55 -23.93 61.04
C LYS A 356 14.75 -24.77 62.03
N TYR A 357 13.42 -24.77 61.92
CA TYR A 357 12.56 -25.58 62.80
C TYR A 357 12.45 -27.02 62.33
N CYS A 358 12.64 -27.28 61.02
CA CYS A 358 12.53 -28.62 60.45
C CYS A 358 13.89 -29.30 60.27
N TYR A 359 14.96 -28.55 60.06
CA TYR A 359 16.25 -29.11 59.65
C TYR A 359 17.43 -28.28 60.16
N GLN A 360 18.36 -28.92 60.89
CA GLN A 360 19.57 -28.31 61.43
C GLN A 360 20.73 -29.30 61.42
N GLY A 361 21.93 -28.82 61.12
CA GLY A 361 23.16 -29.60 61.15
C GLY A 361 23.16 -30.82 60.22
N GLY A 362 22.43 -30.74 59.10
CA GLY A 362 22.34 -31.85 58.15
C GLY A 362 21.32 -32.94 58.50
N ALA A 363 20.46 -32.73 59.51
CA ALA A 363 19.44 -33.68 59.91
C ALA A 363 18.08 -33.01 60.22
N PHE A 364 16.99 -33.75 60.05
CA PHE A 364 15.68 -33.29 60.47
C PHE A 364 15.58 -33.26 62.00
N THR A 365 15.04 -32.17 62.54
CA THR A 365 14.96 -31.92 63.99
C THR A 365 14.02 -32.88 64.73
N ALA A 366 13.14 -33.57 64.01
CA ALA A 366 12.20 -34.53 64.55
C ALA A 366 11.86 -35.62 63.52
N ASP A 367 11.85 -36.87 63.99
CA ASP A 367 11.38 -38.04 63.25
C ASP A 367 9.87 -38.18 63.44
N MET A 368 9.11 -37.75 62.42
CA MET A 368 7.65 -37.76 62.43
C MET A 368 7.12 -38.05 61.04
N THR A 369 5.94 -38.65 60.99
CA THR A 369 5.19 -38.94 59.76
C THR A 369 4.57 -37.66 59.17
N MET A 370 4.20 -37.71 57.89
CA MET A 370 3.54 -36.58 57.22
C MET A 370 2.24 -36.18 57.94
N ASP A 371 1.42 -37.14 58.39
CA ASP A 371 0.18 -36.83 59.13
C ASP A 371 0.45 -36.14 60.48
N GLN A 372 1.49 -36.57 61.20
CA GLN A 372 1.92 -35.90 62.43
C GLN A 372 2.42 -34.48 62.18
N MET A 373 3.11 -34.23 61.06
CA MET A 373 3.51 -32.89 60.66
C MET A 373 2.29 -32.01 60.31
N ILE A 374 1.29 -32.57 59.63
CA ILE A 374 0.04 -31.85 59.29
C ILE A 374 -0.72 -31.48 60.57
N ASP A 375 -0.83 -32.41 61.52
CA ASP A 375 -1.47 -32.16 62.81
C ASP A 375 -0.74 -31.10 63.62
N PHE A 376 0.59 -31.02 63.52
CA PHE A 376 1.39 -29.98 64.16
C PHE A 376 1.24 -28.61 63.49
N CYS A 377 1.21 -28.55 62.16
CA CYS A 377 1.17 -27.29 61.41
C CYS A 377 -0.24 -26.68 61.28
N ALA A 378 -1.30 -27.49 61.25
CA ALA A 378 -2.65 -27.01 61.01
C ALA A 378 -3.18 -25.98 62.03
N PRO A 379 -2.94 -26.12 63.35
CA PRO A 379 -3.32 -25.11 64.33
C PRO A 379 -2.51 -23.81 64.20
N ILE A 380 -1.31 -23.85 63.63
CA ILE A 380 -0.48 -22.67 63.38
C ILE A 380 -1.05 -21.90 62.18
N LEU A 381 -1.37 -22.61 61.08
CA LEU A 381 -1.95 -22.01 59.88
C LEU A 381 -3.34 -21.41 60.13
N SER A 382 -4.19 -22.09 60.91
CA SER A 382 -5.53 -21.59 61.27
C SER A 382 -5.46 -20.31 62.12
N ARG A 383 -4.45 -20.18 63.00
CA ARG A 383 -4.22 -18.97 63.79
C ARG A 383 -3.74 -17.79 62.95
N GLU A 384 -2.91 -18.02 61.94
CA GLU A 384 -2.44 -16.95 61.04
C GLU A 384 -3.47 -16.54 59.98
N HIS A 385 -4.48 -17.38 59.72
CA HIS A 385 -5.56 -17.11 58.77
C HIS A 385 -6.93 -17.14 59.47
N PRO A 386 -7.43 -16.00 60.01
CA PRO A 386 -8.65 -15.93 60.82
C PRO A 386 -9.98 -16.26 60.10
N GLY A 387 -9.94 -16.83 58.89
CA GLY A 387 -11.08 -17.35 58.14
C GLY A 387 -11.00 -18.85 57.80
N MET A 388 -9.98 -19.57 58.28
CA MET A 388 -9.74 -20.99 57.98
C MET A 388 -9.86 -21.84 59.25
N SER A 389 -10.73 -22.85 59.25
CA SER A 389 -10.80 -23.81 60.36
C SER A 389 -9.60 -24.77 60.36
N GLU A 390 -9.28 -25.37 61.51
CA GLU A 390 -8.19 -26.36 61.59
C GLU A 390 -8.43 -27.55 60.65
N GLU A 391 -9.68 -27.99 60.47
CA GLU A 391 -10.02 -29.07 59.53
C GLU A 391 -9.76 -28.66 58.07
N GLN A 392 -10.07 -27.41 57.70
CA GLN A 392 -9.78 -26.87 56.37
C GLN A 392 -8.26 -26.73 56.14
N ALA A 393 -7.51 -26.32 57.16
CA ALA A 393 -6.05 -26.27 57.12
C ALA A 393 -5.44 -27.66 56.91
N LYS A 394 -5.92 -28.68 57.64
CA LYS A 394 -5.48 -30.08 57.45
C LYS A 394 -5.79 -30.59 56.04
N ALA A 395 -6.99 -30.31 55.52
CA ALA A 395 -7.37 -30.72 54.16
C ALA A 395 -6.48 -30.08 53.08
N GLN A 396 -6.16 -28.79 53.22
CA GLN A 396 -5.25 -28.10 52.31
C GLN A 396 -3.84 -28.66 52.38
N MET A 397 -3.32 -28.89 53.60
CA MET A 397 -1.98 -29.45 53.79
C MET A 397 -1.85 -30.87 53.23
N ARG A 398 -2.88 -31.73 53.38
CA ARG A 398 -2.90 -33.06 52.75
C ARG A 398 -2.80 -33.02 51.23
N GLY A 399 -3.29 -31.97 50.58
CA GLY A 399 -3.15 -31.78 49.13
C GLY A 399 -1.78 -31.25 48.70
N PHE A 400 -1.04 -30.59 49.60
CA PHE A 400 0.21 -29.91 49.29
C PHE A 400 1.46 -30.66 49.77
N PHE A 401 1.44 -31.24 50.97
CA PHE A 401 2.60 -31.88 51.61
C PHE A 401 3.19 -33.05 50.81
N PRO A 402 2.39 -33.91 50.12
CA PRO A 402 2.95 -34.97 49.28
C PRO A 402 3.85 -34.47 48.13
N LYS A 403 3.79 -33.17 47.79
CA LYS A 403 4.60 -32.54 46.75
C LYS A 403 5.94 -32.00 47.27
N LEU A 404 6.16 -31.98 48.58
CA LEU A 404 7.37 -31.46 49.21
C LEU A 404 8.48 -32.51 49.25
N LEU A 405 9.73 -32.08 49.10
CA LEU A 405 10.89 -32.98 48.98
C LEU A 405 11.04 -33.98 50.13
N ARG A 406 10.67 -33.62 51.38
CA ARG A 406 10.75 -34.54 52.52
C ARG A 406 9.79 -35.73 52.41
N TRP A 407 8.63 -35.54 51.78
CA TRP A 407 7.50 -36.48 51.82
C TRP A 407 7.29 -37.21 50.48
N LYS A 408 7.91 -36.71 49.40
CA LYS A 408 7.72 -37.20 48.03
C LYS A 408 8.05 -38.69 47.83
N ASP A 409 8.93 -39.24 48.66
CA ASP A 409 9.43 -40.62 48.56
C ASP A 409 9.02 -41.51 49.75
N GLN A 410 8.09 -41.04 50.61
CA GLN A 410 7.47 -41.90 51.62
C GLN A 410 6.31 -42.68 50.98
N PRO A 411 6.23 -44.02 51.16
CA PRO A 411 5.24 -44.87 50.49
C PRO A 411 3.79 -44.60 50.90
#